data_AF-A0A2A2Q688-F1
#
_entry.id   AF-A0A2A2Q688-F1
#
_cell.length_a   1.000
_cell.length_b   1.000
_cell.length_c   1.000
_cell.angle_alpha   90.00
_cell.angle_beta   90.00
_cell.angle_gamma   90.00
#
_symmetry.space_group_name_H-M   'P 1'
#
loop_
_entity.id
_entity.type
_entity.pdbx_description
1 polymer ?
#
loop_
_entity_poly.entity_id
_entity_poly.type
_entity_poly.pdbx_seq_one_letter_code
_entity_poly.pdbx_strand_id
1 'polypeptide(L)' 'MSEEAIVDIDPEQQDAAPELVARAEALVRKFPSSFWFRHPDAKIRTVEDVRIVIRRLRESGNRQAWNEAQDLVRCL' A
#
# COMPACT_ATOMS: atom_id res chain seq x y z
N MET A 1 20.02 20.39 -27.10
CA MET A 1 19.30 21.04 -25.98
C MET A 1 18.24 20.03 -25.56
N SER A 2 18.62 19.07 -24.73
CA SER A 2 17.71 18.01 -24.30
C SER A 2 16.95 18.55 -23.09
N GLU A 3 15.64 18.65 -23.24
CA GLU A 3 14.69 19.11 -22.26
C GLU A 3 14.54 18.02 -21.18
N GLU A 4 15.45 18.01 -20.21
CA GLU A 4 15.27 17.20 -19.00
C GLU A 4 14.19 17.88 -18.16
N ALA A 5 12.95 17.45 -18.37
CA ALA A 5 11.83 17.75 -17.50
C ALA A 5 12.20 17.25 -16.09
N ILE A 6 12.51 18.20 -15.20
CA ILE A 6 12.62 17.95 -13.77
C ILE A 6 11.20 17.65 -13.31
N VAL A 7 10.83 16.37 -13.34
CA VAL A 7 9.59 15.92 -12.71
C VAL A 7 9.86 16.05 -11.21
N ASP A 8 9.16 16.95 -10.53
CA ASP A 8 9.00 16.91 -9.08
C ASP A 8 8.33 15.58 -8.75
N ILE A 9 9.12 14.51 -8.65
CA ILE A 9 8.62 13.20 -8.24
C ILE A 9 8.37 13.33 -6.74
N ASP A 10 7.10 13.57 -6.40
CA ASP A 10 6.65 13.46 -5.02
C ASP A 10 6.97 12.03 -4.55
N PRO A 11 7.85 11.85 -3.55
CA PRO A 11 8.33 10.52 -3.15
C PRO A 11 7.19 9.62 -2.64
N GLU A 12 6.03 10.19 -2.32
CA GLU A 12 4.84 9.45 -1.89
C GLU A 12 4.04 8.90 -3.07
N GLN A 13 4.16 9.54 -4.24
CA GLN A 13 3.60 9.07 -5.50
C GLN A 13 4.57 8.17 -6.29
N GLN A 14 5.74 7.87 -5.72
CA GLN A 14 6.67 6.92 -6.29
C GLN A 14 6.01 5.52 -6.36
N ASP A 15 6.21 4.86 -7.50
CA ASP A 15 5.79 3.46 -7.68
C ASP A 15 6.44 2.58 -6.61
N ALA A 16 5.62 1.79 -5.93
CA ALA A 16 6.09 0.82 -4.95
C ALA A 16 6.74 -0.37 -5.65
N ALA A 17 7.66 -1.03 -4.95
CA ALA A 17 8.22 -2.28 -5.43
C ALA A 17 7.09 -3.30 -5.73
N PRO A 18 7.16 -4.05 -6.84
CA PRO A 18 6.09 -4.97 -7.23
C PRO A 18 5.80 -6.03 -6.18
N GLU A 19 6.81 -6.43 -5.39
CA GLU A 19 6.65 -7.35 -4.26
C GLU A 19 5.81 -6.75 -3.12
N LEU A 20 5.99 -5.45 -2.83
CA LEU A 20 5.20 -4.72 -1.84
C LEU A 20 3.75 -4.59 -2.29
N VAL A 21 3.55 -4.25 -3.57
CA VAL A 21 2.21 -4.18 -4.18
C VAL A 21 1.50 -5.52 -4.05
N ALA A 22 2.15 -6.61 -4.47
CA ALA A 22 1.56 -7.95 -4.41
C ALA A 22 1.20 -8.36 -2.97
N ARG A 23 2.06 -8.06 -2.00
CA ARG A 23 1.78 -8.31 -0.58
C ARG A 23 0.63 -7.47 -0.06
N ALA A 24 0.60 -6.17 -0.36
CA ALA A 24 -0.47 -5.29 0.05
C ALA A 24 -1.82 -5.73 -0.53
N GLU A 25 -1.86 -6.13 -1.80
CA GLU A 25 -3.08 -6.68 -2.42
C GLU A 25 -3.53 -7.98 -1.76
N ALA A 26 -2.60 -8.89 -1.44
CA ALA A 26 -2.93 -10.13 -0.74
C ALA A 26 -3.55 -9.85 0.63
N LEU A 27 -3.06 -8.84 1.36
CA LEU A 27 -3.59 -8.44 2.66
C LEU A 27 -4.99 -7.82 2.56
N VAL A 28 -5.25 -7.01 1.53
CA VAL A 28 -6.60 -6.48 1.26
C VAL A 28 -7.60 -7.62 1.05
N ARG A 29 -7.22 -8.66 0.29
CA ARG A 29 -8.06 -9.85 0.07
C ARG A 29 -8.23 -10.70 1.33
N LYS A 30 -7.17 -10.81 2.16
CA LYS A 30 -7.16 -11.58 3.40
C LYS A 30 -8.01 -10.95 4.51
N PHE A 31 -8.09 -9.61 4.55
CA PHE A 31 -8.80 -8.86 5.60
C PHE A 31 -9.93 -7.99 5.02
N PRO A 32 -10.97 -8.59 4.40
CA PRO A 32 -12.01 -7.82 3.71
C PRO A 32 -12.80 -6.89 4.63
N SER A 33 -12.95 -7.24 5.92
CA SER A 33 -13.59 -6.39 6.92
C SER A 33 -12.83 -5.08 7.18
N SER A 34 -11.50 -5.07 7.02
CA SER A 34 -10.69 -3.85 7.15
C SER A 34 -10.77 -2.94 5.92
N PHE A 35 -11.28 -3.46 4.80
CA PHE A 35 -11.35 -2.78 3.51
C PHE A 35 -12.76 -2.76 2.91
N TRP A 36 -13.81 -2.89 3.73
CA TRP A 36 -15.20 -2.95 3.27
C TRP A 36 -15.65 -1.74 2.43
N PHE A 37 -14.98 -0.59 2.60
CA PHE A 37 -15.23 0.65 1.86
C PHE A 37 -14.41 0.77 0.56
N ARG A 38 -13.45 -0.14 0.32
CA ARG A 38 -12.57 -0.10 -0.85
C ARG A 38 -13.29 -0.70 -2.06
N HIS A 39 -13.20 -0.03 -3.20
CA HIS A 39 -13.73 -0.55 -4.46
C HIS A 39 -12.96 -1.81 -4.90
N PRO A 40 -13.61 -2.86 -5.43
CA PRO A 40 -12.94 -4.10 -5.85
C PRO A 40 -11.86 -3.88 -6.92
N ASP A 41 -12.04 -2.89 -7.80
CA ASP A 41 -11.05 -2.54 -8.84
C ASP A 41 -9.96 -1.54 -8.39
N ALA A 42 -9.94 -1.14 -7.13
CA ALA A 42 -8.95 -0.19 -6.63
C ALA A 42 -7.55 -0.82 -6.62
N LYS A 43 -6.69 -0.38 -7.54
CA LYS A 43 -5.31 -0.85 -7.68
C LYS A 43 -4.42 -0.27 -6.58
N ILE A 44 -3.37 -1.01 -6.24
CA ILE A 44 -2.27 -0.55 -5.38
C ILE A 44 -1.08 -0.39 -6.32
N ARG A 45 -0.48 0.80 -6.35
CA ARG A 45 0.64 1.10 -7.26
C ARG A 45 1.75 1.84 -6.55
N THR A 46 1.40 2.83 -5.74
CA THR A 46 2.38 3.73 -5.11
C THR A 46 2.73 3.28 -3.70
N VAL A 47 3.83 3.85 -3.18
CA VAL A 47 4.19 3.71 -1.77
C VAL A 47 3.07 4.22 -0.87
N GLU A 48 2.39 5.30 -1.25
CA GLU A 48 1.25 5.82 -0.49
C GLU A 48 0.06 4.85 -0.44
N ASP A 49 -0.25 4.15 -1.54
CA ASP A 49 -1.29 3.12 -1.52
C ASP A 49 -0.96 2.01 -0.49
N VAL A 50 0.30 1.61 -0.41
CA VAL A 50 0.78 0.61 0.56
C VAL A 50 0.67 1.13 1.98
N ARG A 51 1.00 2.40 2.23
CA ARG A 51 0.83 3.05 3.55
C ARG A 51 -0.64 3.13 3.97
N ILE A 52 -1.55 3.41 3.06
CA ILE A 52 -2.99 3.39 3.32
C ILE A 52 -3.44 1.99 3.76
N VAL A 53 -2.95 0.93 3.10
CA VAL A 53 -3.24 -0.46 3.49
C VAL A 53 -2.75 -0.76 4.90
N ILE A 54 -1.49 -0.41 5.22
CA ILE A 54 -0.90 -0.58 6.56
C ILE A 54 -1.76 0.14 7.61
N ARG A 55 -2.12 1.39 7.35
CA ARG A 55 -2.93 2.20 8.24
C ARG A 55 -4.27 1.53 8.53
N ARG A 56 -4.95 1.03 7.50
CA ARG A 56 -6.26 0.37 7.67
C ARG A 56 -6.18 -0.94 8.43
N LEU A 57 -5.16 -1.76 8.16
CA LEU A 57 -4.89 -2.97 8.93
C LEU A 57 -4.66 -2.66 10.42
N ARG A 58 -4.01 -1.53 10.74
CA ARG A 58 -3.80 -1.09 12.13
C ARG A 58 -5.04 -0.52 12.81
N GLU A 59 -5.85 0.23 12.08
CA GLU A 59 -7.05 0.90 12.61
C GLU A 59 -8.24 -0.05 12.80
N SER A 60 -8.39 -1.03 11.92
CA SER A 60 -9.60 -1.86 11.83
C SER A 60 -9.34 -3.36 11.83
N GLY A 61 -8.08 -3.77 11.77
CA GLY A 61 -7.68 -5.17 11.75
C GLY A 61 -7.62 -5.81 13.14
N ASN A 62 -7.63 -7.14 13.16
CA ASN A 62 -7.37 -7.93 14.36
C ASN A 62 -5.86 -8.03 14.65
N ARG A 63 -5.47 -8.73 15.71
CA ARG A 63 -4.05 -8.93 16.07
C ARG A 63 -3.20 -9.48 14.92
N GLN A 64 -3.78 -10.34 14.08
CA GLN A 64 -3.08 -10.90 12.92
C GLN A 64 -2.83 -9.83 11.84
N ALA A 65 -3.86 -9.04 11.49
CA ALA A 65 -3.72 -7.91 10.58
C ALA A 65 -2.67 -6.89 11.08
N TRP A 66 -2.59 -6.69 12.39
CA TRP A 66 -1.62 -5.79 13.00
C TRP A 66 -0.17 -6.27 12.82
N ASN A 67 0.09 -7.57 13.00
CA ASN A 67 1.39 -8.17 12.76
C ASN A 67 1.79 -8.07 11.27
N GLU A 68 0.86 -8.40 10.37
CA GLU A 68 1.10 -8.31 8.92
C GLU A 68 1.41 -6.87 8.48
N ALA A 69 0.72 -5.88 9.07
CA ALA A 69 1.01 -4.48 8.84
C ALA A 69 2.41 -4.07 9.33
N GLN A 70 2.89 -4.64 10.45
CA GLN A 70 4.26 -4.41 10.90
C GLN A 70 5.30 -5.03 9.96
N ASP A 71 5.04 -6.25 9.47
CA ASP A 71 5.95 -6.90 8.52
C ASP A 71 5.99 -6.15 7.19
N LEU A 72 4.86 -5.58 6.75
CA LEU A 72 4.83 -4.74 5.54
C LEU A 72 5.60 -3.42 5.72
N VAL A 73 5.54 -2.80 6.91
CA VAL A 73 6.35 -1.60 7.23
C VAL A 73 7.84 -1.89 7.20
N ARG A 74 8.28 -3.08 7.61
CA ARG A 74 9.71 -3.47 7.57
C ARG A 74 10.26 -3.67 6.16
N CYS A 75 9.38 -3.76 5.17
CA CYS A 75 9.73 -3.90 3.77
C CYS A 75 9.67 -2.58 3.00
N LEU A 76 9.21 -1.49 3.64
CA LEU A 76 9.33 -0.11 3.15
C LEU A 76 10.71 0.44 3.53
#